data_AF-W6N4Q5-F1
#
_entry.id   AF-W6N4Q5-F1
#
_cell.length_a   1.000
_cell.length_b   1.000
_cell.length_c   1.000
_cell.angle_alpha   90.00
_cell.angle_beta   90.00
_cell.angle_gamma   90.00
#
_symmetry.space_group_name_H-M   'P 1'
#
loop_
_entity.id
_entity.type
_entity.pdbx_description
1 polymer ?
#
loop_
_entity_poly.entity_id
_entity_poly.type
_entity_poly.pdbx_seq_one_letter_code
_entity_poly.pdbx_strand_id
1 'polypeptide(L)' 'MDNKRFEVIFAVGAIKEYKKLDNSILGIVNKAIDDLEFRADEVGKPLKGNLYVVKKKS' A
#
# COMPACT_ATOMS: atom_id res chain seq x y z
N MET A 1 -20.62 7.06 -2.58
CA MET A 1 -19.71 8.17 -2.88
C MET A 1 -18.38 7.80 -2.27
N ASP A 2 -17.46 7.32 -3.10
CA ASP A 2 -16.15 6.86 -2.64
C ASP A 2 -15.31 8.06 -2.23
N ASN A 3 -15.22 8.34 -0.93
CA ASN A 3 -14.37 9.39 -0.35
C ASN A 3 -12.89 8.98 -0.32
N LYS A 4 -12.44 8.16 -1.28
CA LYS A 4 -11.06 7.70 -1.38
C LYS A 4 -10.17 8.91 -1.70
N ARG A 5 -9.16 9.14 -0.87
CA ARG A 5 -8.22 10.27 -0.96
C ARG A 5 -6.97 9.91 -1.77
N PHE A 6 -6.66 8.62 -1.90
CA PHE A 6 -5.45 8.11 -2.52
C PHE A 6 -5.76 6.97 -3.50
N GLU A 7 -4.98 6.92 -4.58
CA GLU A 7 -4.98 5.78 -5.51
C GLU A 7 -3.88 4.79 -5.09
N VAL A 8 -4.25 3.51 -4.94
CA VAL A 8 -3.29 2.44 -4.59
C VAL A 8 -2.91 1.66 -5.85
N ILE A 9 -1.64 1.73 -6.23
CA ILE A 9 -1.08 1.01 -7.38
C ILE A 9 -0.02 0.02 -6.89
N PHE A 10 -0.17 -1.25 -7.25
CA PHE A 10 0.82 -2.27 -6.94
C PHE A 10 2.07 -2.14 -7.79
N ALA A 11 3.24 -2.11 -7.15
CA ALA A 11 4.51 -2.33 -7.83
C ALA A 11 4.59 -3.77 -8.38
N VAL A 12 5.40 -3.97 -9.43
CA VAL A 12 5.55 -5.26 -10.13
C VAL A 12 5.93 -6.41 -9.19
N GLY A 13 6.75 -6.14 -8.15
CA GLY A 13 7.07 -7.13 -7.12
C GLY A 13 5.88 -7.43 -6.19
N ALA A 14 5.22 -6.38 -5.72
CA ALA A 14 4.12 -6.48 -4.77
C ALA A 14 2.92 -7.26 -5.33
N ILE A 15 2.57 -7.09 -6.61
CA ILE A 15 1.46 -7.86 -7.21
C ILE A 15 1.76 -9.36 -7.28
N LYS A 16 3.03 -9.74 -7.47
CA LYS A 16 3.43 -11.16 -7.48
C LYS A 16 3.31 -11.78 -6.09
N GLU A 17 3.60 -11.02 -5.04
CA GLU A 17 3.46 -11.47 -3.65
C GLU A 17 1.99 -11.53 -3.22
N TYR A 18 1.21 -10.49 -3.53
CA TYR A 18 -0.22 -10.44 -3.24
C TYR A 18 -0.98 -11.64 -3.83
N LYS A 19 -0.66 -12.04 -5.07
CA LYS A 19 -1.28 -13.20 -5.74
C LYS A 19 -0.97 -14.55 -5.08
N LYS A 20 0.03 -14.62 -4.19
CA LYS A 20 0.39 -15.85 -3.46
C LYS A 20 -0.30 -15.98 -2.10
N LEU A 21 -1.01 -14.94 -1.66
CA LEU A 21 -1.70 -14.95 -0.37
C LEU A 21 -2.84 -15.97 -0.38
N ASP A 22 -2.99 -16.70 0.72
CA ASP A 22 -4.16 -17.55 0.95
C ASP A 22 -5.33 -16.74 1.54
N ASN A 23 -6.51 -17.38 1.60
CA ASN A 23 -7.75 -16.74 2.07
C ASN A 23 -7.67 -16.25 3.53
N SER A 24 -6.78 -16.80 4.36
CA SER A 24 -6.66 -16.39 5.77
C SER A 24 -5.97 -15.03 5.91
N ILE A 25 -5.07 -14.69 4.99
CA ILE A 25 -4.31 -13.42 5.00
C ILE A 25 -4.88 -12.39 4.04
N LEU A 26 -5.53 -12.83 2.95
CA LEU A 26 -6.05 -11.94 1.91
C LEU A 26 -7.01 -10.87 2.46
N GLY A 27 -7.90 -11.24 3.39
CA GLY A 27 -8.83 -10.30 4.01
C GLY A 27 -8.14 -9.21 4.83
N ILE A 28 -7.05 -9.55 5.52
CA ILE A 28 -6.26 -8.60 6.33
C ILE A 28 -5.56 -7.60 5.40
N VAL A 29 -4.98 -8.09 4.31
CA VAL A 29 -4.27 -7.24 3.34
C VAL A 29 -5.25 -6.33 2.59
N ASN A 30 -6.42 -6.83 2.20
CA ASN A 30 -7.45 -6.00 1.57
C ASN A 30 -7.91 -4.87 2.48
N LYS A 31 -8.15 -5.16 3.77
CA LYS A 31 -8.49 -4.11 4.73
C LYS A 31 -7.39 -3.04 4.85
N ALA A 32 -6.13 -3.45 4.85
CA ALA A 32 -5.02 -2.49 4.86
C ALA A 32 -4.94 -1.65 3.58
N ILE A 33 -5.29 -2.23 2.43
CA ILE A 33 -5.39 -1.50 1.16
C ILE A 33 -6.53 -0.50 1.21
N ASP A 34 -7.71 -0.89 1.71
CA ASP A 34 -8.84 0.00 1.90
C ASP A 34 -8.43 1.19 2.80
N ASP A 35 -7.77 0.94 3.93
CA ASP A 35 -7.28 2.00 4.81
C ASP A 35 -6.30 2.96 4.09
N LEU A 36 -5.42 2.43 3.22
CA LEU A 36 -4.50 3.27 2.42
C LEU A 36 -5.25 4.18 1.46
N GLU A 37 -6.34 3.72 0.84
CA GLU A 37 -7.14 4.55 -0.06
C GLU A 37 -7.74 5.78 0.64
N PHE A 38 -7.98 5.73 1.96
CA PHE A 38 -8.56 6.84 2.73
C PHE A 38 -7.56 7.68 3.49
N ARG A 39 -6.43 7.11 3.92
CA ARG A 39 -5.56 7.76 4.92
C ARG A 39 -4.09 7.35 4.83
N ALA A 40 -3.57 7.12 3.63
CA ALA A 40 -2.16 6.80 3.42
C ALA A 40 -1.16 7.80 4.03
N ASP A 41 -1.57 9.05 4.27
CA ASP A 41 -0.80 10.08 4.96
C ASP A 41 -0.78 9.91 6.49
N GLU A 42 -1.74 9.18 7.05
CA GLU A 42 -1.91 8.96 8.50
C GLU A 42 -1.50 7.52 8.92
N VAL A 43 -1.51 6.56 8.00
CA VAL A 43 -1.16 5.15 8.28
C VAL A 43 0.26 4.81 7.86
N GLY A 44 0.90 3.92 8.62
CA GLY A 44 2.25 3.43 8.35
C GLY A 44 3.33 4.21 9.10
N LYS A 45 4.59 3.99 8.70
CA LYS A 45 5.76 4.65 9.28
C LYS A 45 6.74 5.01 8.17
N PRO A 46 7.38 6.19 8.22
CA PRO A 46 8.45 6.51 7.30
C PRO A 46 9.52 5.41 7.34
N LEU A 47 9.87 4.89 6.17
CA LEU A 47 10.99 3.97 6.02
C LEU A 47 12.29 4.71 6.36
N LYS A 48 13.38 3.99 6.65
CA LYS A 48 14.69 4.58 7.01
C LYS A 48 15.81 3.94 6.21
N GLY A 49 16.94 4.65 6.08
CA GLY A 49 18.13 4.16 5.37
C GLY A 49 17.90 4.00 3.87
N ASN A 50 18.45 2.93 3.29
CA ASN A 50 18.33 2.64 1.84
C ASN A 50 16.91 2.32 1.36
N LEU A 51 15.96 2.22 2.30
CA LEU A 51 14.54 2.01 2.04
C LEU A 51 13.76 3.34 1.98
N TYR A 52 14.40 4.48 2.25
CA TYR A 52 13.79 5.80 2.14
C TYR A 52 13.63 6.18 0.66
N VAL A 53 12.40 6.15 0.15
CA VAL A 53 12.12 6.54 -1.25
C VAL A 53 11.88 8.04 -1.30
N VAL A 54 12.91 8.84 -1.59
CA VAL A 54 12.71 10.20 -2.14
C VAL A 54 12.64 10.08 -3.65
N LYS A 55 11.42 10.10 -4.21
CA LYS A 55 11.28 10.34 -5.65
C LYS A 55 11.08 11.84 -5.85
N LYS A 56 12.20 12.57 -5.85
CA LYS A 56 12.21 13.96 -6.31
C LYS A 56 11.96 13.91 -7.81
N LYS A 57 10.79 14.39 -8.25
CA LYS A 57 10.55 14.72 -9.66
C LYS A 57 11.67 15.65 -10.09
N SER A 58 12.57 15.18 -10.97
CA SER A 58 13.44 16.04 -11.77
C SER A 58 12.71 16.40 -13.04
#